data_AF-K7WNR3-F1
#
_entry.id   AF-K7WNR3-F1
#
_cell.length_a   1.000
_cell.length_b   1.000
_cell.length_c   1.000
_cell.angle_alpha   90.00
_cell.angle_beta   90.00
_cell.angle_gamma   90.00
#
_symmetry.space_group_name_H-M   'P 1'
#
loop_
_entity.id
_entity.type
_entity.pdbx_description
1 polymer ?
#
loop_
_entity_poly.entity_id
_entity_poly.type
_entity_poly.pdbx_seq_one_letter_code
_entity_poly.pdbx_strand_id
1 'polypeptide(L)'
;MNNLLLPQDFRVYVGEVGVINHPYSGYQERILPTVNLYLGKDGGYIAIYSRNAVHGVYSVGGGIYVIGQIRLQGKYIGRIFHPAGYEGQDISAAEEFKQLADETFPSCQGDCWAGGDTGGWFGIA
;
A
#
# COMPACT_ATOMS: atom_id res chain seq x y z
N MET A 1 19.18 7.34 -11.77
CA MET A 1 17.74 7.47 -11.45
C MET A 1 17.40 6.34 -10.48
N ASN A 2 16.83 6.65 -9.32
CA ASN A 2 16.52 5.65 -8.29
C ASN A 2 15.32 4.83 -8.73
N ASN A 3 15.55 3.63 -9.29
CA ASN A 3 14.54 2.66 -9.75
C ASN A 3 13.65 2.04 -8.64
N LEU A 4 13.54 2.68 -7.47
CA LEU A 4 12.87 2.10 -6.28
C LEU A 4 11.66 2.91 -5.80
N LEU A 5 11.36 4.05 -6.43
CA LEU A 5 10.15 4.84 -6.11
C LEU A 5 9.06 4.52 -7.14
N LEU A 6 7.88 4.15 -6.64
CA LEU A 6 6.67 4.10 -7.41
C LEU A 6 6.15 5.52 -7.69
N PRO A 7 5.60 5.76 -8.89
CA PRO A 7 5.04 7.06 -9.25
C PRO A 7 3.80 7.37 -8.40
N GLN A 8 3.48 8.65 -8.23
CA GLN A 8 2.31 9.07 -7.42
C GLN A 8 0.98 8.56 -8.00
N ASP A 9 0.92 8.43 -9.32
CA ASP A 9 -0.19 7.88 -10.11
C ASP A 9 0.04 6.40 -10.46
N PHE A 10 0.55 5.61 -9.52
CA PHE A 10 0.87 4.20 -9.75
C PHE A 10 -0.33 3.42 -10.30
N ARG A 11 -0.22 2.97 -11.55
CA ARG A 11 -1.27 2.23 -12.23
C ARG A 11 -1.28 0.79 -11.78
N VAL A 12 -2.47 0.35 -11.39
CA VAL A 12 -2.76 -1.04 -11.09
C VAL A 12 -3.89 -1.51 -11.98
N TYR A 13 -3.88 -2.79 -12.28
CA TYR A 13 -4.88 -3.44 -13.11
C TYR A 13 -5.58 -4.46 -12.23
N VAL A 14 -6.90 -4.35 -12.13
CA VAL A 14 -7.74 -5.12 -11.20
C VAL A 14 -8.61 -6.07 -12.01
N GLY A 15 -8.50 -7.36 -11.72
CA GLY A 15 -9.30 -8.42 -12.35
C GLY A 15 -9.90 -9.37 -11.32
N GLU A 16 -10.63 -10.38 -11.78
CA GLU A 16 -11.30 -11.35 -10.90
C GLU A 16 -10.32 -12.14 -10.02
N VAL A 17 -9.11 -12.39 -10.52
CA VAL A 17 -8.10 -13.23 -9.85
C VAL A 17 -7.05 -12.43 -9.08
N GLY A 18 -7.15 -11.09 -9.04
CA GLY A 18 -6.27 -10.26 -8.24
C GLY A 18 -5.91 -8.92 -8.87
N VAL A 19 -4.79 -8.36 -8.40
CA VAL A 19 -4.26 -7.06 -8.81
C VAL A 19 -2.82 -7.22 -9.31
N ILE A 20 -2.48 -6.52 -10.39
CA ILE A 20 -1.15 -6.53 -11.01
C ILE A 20 -0.73 -5.10 -11.39
N ASN A 21 0.56 -4.90 -11.67
CA ASN A 21 1.16 -3.60 -11.99
C ASN A 21 1.49 -3.40 -13.49
N HIS A 22 0.89 -4.19 -14.38
CA HIS A 22 1.04 -4.06 -15.82
C HIS A 22 -0.29 -4.35 -16.54
N PRO A 23 -0.54 -3.78 -17.74
CA PRO A 23 -1.77 -4.01 -18.48
C PRO A 23 -2.00 -5.50 -18.77
N TYR A 24 -3.24 -5.96 -18.58
CA TYR A 24 -3.64 -7.32 -18.90
C TYR A 24 -5.08 -7.37 -19.40
N SER A 25 -5.34 -8.26 -20.36
CA SER A 25 -6.65 -8.36 -20.98
C SER A 25 -7.72 -8.79 -19.96
N GLY A 26 -8.86 -8.10 -19.95
CA GLY A 26 -9.94 -8.35 -19.00
C GLY A 26 -9.74 -7.70 -17.63
N TYR A 27 -8.62 -7.01 -17.40
CA TYR A 27 -8.40 -6.26 -16.16
C TYR A 27 -8.75 -4.80 -16.35
N GLN A 28 -9.28 -4.19 -15.29
CA GLN A 28 -9.64 -2.78 -15.29
C GLN A 28 -8.52 -1.93 -14.71
N GLU A 29 -8.10 -0.90 -15.45
CA GLU A 29 -7.12 0.06 -14.97
C GLU A 29 -7.68 0.91 -13.81
N ARG A 30 -6.83 1.13 -12.82
CA ARG A 30 -7.06 1.99 -11.66
C ARG A 30 -5.77 2.72 -11.31
N ILE A 31 -5.92 3.87 -10.66
CA ILE A 31 -4.79 4.58 -10.04
C ILE A 31 -4.78 4.21 -8.57
N LEU A 32 -3.65 3.73 -8.07
CA LEU A 32 -3.39 3.53 -6.64
C LEU A 32 -2.67 4.78 -6.11
N PRO A 33 -3.35 5.63 -5.30
CA PRO A 33 -2.72 6.78 -4.68
C PRO A 33 -1.45 6.38 -3.94
N THR A 34 -0.33 6.99 -4.33
CA THR A 34 1.00 6.64 -3.82
C THR A 34 1.70 7.87 -3.28
N VAL A 35 2.01 7.86 -1.98
CA VAL A 35 2.65 9.01 -1.30
C VAL A 35 4.06 8.65 -0.89
N ASN A 36 5.05 9.38 -1.41
CA ASN A 36 6.46 9.11 -1.16
C ASN A 36 7.00 10.03 -0.05
N LEU A 37 6.71 9.72 1.22
CA LEU A 37 7.20 10.52 2.36
C LEU A 37 8.70 10.33 2.64
N TYR A 38 9.23 9.16 2.30
CA TYR A 38 10.65 8.86 2.42
C TYR A 38 11.31 8.69 1.04
N LEU A 39 12.44 9.34 0.78
CA LEU A 39 13.16 9.29 -0.50
C LEU A 39 14.49 8.52 -0.45
N GLY A 40 14.91 8.05 0.73
CA GLY A 40 16.13 7.26 0.91
C GLY A 40 16.04 5.85 0.31
N LYS A 41 17.18 5.19 0.15
CA LYS A 41 17.28 3.89 -0.54
C LYS A 41 16.68 2.73 0.26
N ASP A 42 16.74 2.83 1.58
CA ASP A 42 16.18 1.94 2.60
C ASP A 42 14.71 2.28 2.86
N GLY A 43 13.89 2.22 1.81
CA GLY A 43 12.47 2.45 1.97
C GLY A 43 11.62 1.52 1.11
N GLY A 44 10.39 1.35 1.56
CA GLY A 44 9.38 0.51 0.95
C GLY A 44 7.99 1.02 1.34
N TYR A 45 6.97 0.25 1.00
CA TYR A 45 5.59 0.74 1.02
C TYR A 45 4.75 0.00 2.06
N ILE A 46 3.98 0.76 2.83
CA ILE A 46 2.81 0.23 3.51
C ILE A 46 1.59 0.47 2.61
N ALA A 47 0.66 -0.48 2.57
CA ALA A 47 -0.65 -0.29 2.00
C ALA A 47 -1.60 0.21 3.09
N ILE A 48 -2.54 1.10 2.71
CA ILE A 48 -3.60 1.58 3.58
C ILE A 48 -4.90 0.90 3.20
N TYR A 49 -5.56 0.34 4.21
CA TYR A 49 -6.77 -0.45 4.07
C TYR A 49 -7.96 0.24 4.71
N SER A 50 -9.15 -0.05 4.19
CA SER A 50 -10.43 0.37 4.77
C SER A 50 -11.48 -0.72 4.61
N ARG A 51 -12.52 -0.67 5.45
CA ARG A 51 -13.78 -1.42 5.26
C ARG A 51 -14.77 -0.69 4.34
N ASN A 52 -14.51 0.58 4.00
CA ASN A 52 -15.39 1.37 3.15
C ASN A 52 -15.07 1.15 1.66
N ALA A 53 -15.96 0.44 0.97
CA ALA A 53 -15.82 0.14 -0.46
C ALA A 53 -15.83 1.39 -1.36
N VAL A 54 -16.46 2.49 -0.93
CA VAL A 54 -16.63 3.71 -1.75
C VAL A 54 -15.29 4.36 -2.07
N HIS A 55 -14.29 4.22 -1.19
CA HIS A 55 -12.96 4.81 -1.35
C HIS A 55 -11.90 3.77 -1.73
N GLY A 56 -12.31 2.51 -1.91
CA GLY A 56 -11.44 1.42 -2.31
C GLY A 56 -11.00 1.51 -3.77
N VAL A 57 -9.70 1.35 -4.00
CA VAL A 57 -9.13 1.18 -5.35
C VAL A 57 -9.37 -0.25 -5.85
N TYR A 58 -9.12 -1.23 -4.98
CA TYR A 58 -9.39 -2.65 -5.22
C TYR A 58 -9.62 -3.40 -3.90
N SER A 59 -10.26 -4.58 -3.98
CA SER A 59 -10.47 -5.43 -2.81
C SER A 59 -9.37 -6.48 -2.68
N VAL A 60 -9.01 -6.81 -1.44
CA VAL A 60 -8.17 -7.96 -1.08
C VAL A 60 -9.00 -9.10 -0.49
N GLY A 61 -10.33 -9.06 -0.65
CA GLY A 61 -11.27 -10.00 -0.07
C GLY A 61 -11.73 -9.63 1.34
N GLY A 62 -12.74 -10.36 1.84
CA GLY A 62 -13.23 -10.20 3.21
C GLY A 62 -13.82 -8.83 3.54
N GLY A 63 -14.25 -8.05 2.55
CA GLY A 63 -14.73 -6.68 2.74
C GLY A 63 -13.62 -5.69 3.11
N ILE A 64 -12.37 -5.97 2.71
CA ILE A 64 -11.22 -5.10 2.88
C ILE A 64 -10.81 -4.54 1.52
N TYR A 65 -10.52 -3.26 1.50
CA TYR A 65 -10.16 -2.51 0.30
C TYR A 65 -8.86 -1.76 0.52
N VAL A 66 -7.99 -1.78 -0.47
CA VAL A 66 -6.81 -0.90 -0.50
C VAL A 66 -7.22 0.45 -1.04
N ILE A 67 -6.88 1.51 -0.34
CA ILE A 67 -7.21 2.89 -0.76
C ILE A 67 -5.98 3.66 -1.26
N GLY A 68 -4.77 3.20 -0.95
CA GLY A 68 -3.52 3.89 -1.23
C GLY A 68 -2.32 3.19 -0.62
N GLN A 69 -1.14 3.76 -0.83
CA GLN A 69 0.11 3.29 -0.24
C GLN A 69 1.05 4.46 0.09
N ILE A 70 1.87 4.27 1.11
CA ILE A 70 2.79 5.29 1.63
C ILE A 70 4.19 4.71 1.71
N ARG A 71 5.19 5.44 1.18
CA ARG A 71 6.59 5.06 1.27
C ARG A 71 7.22 5.57 2.56
N LEU A 72 7.81 4.66 3.33
CA LEU A 72 8.47 4.94 4.59
C LEU A 72 9.89 4.36 4.61
N GLN A 73 10.69 4.77 5.61
CA GLN A 73 11.97 4.14 5.89
C GLN A 73 11.76 2.75 6.49
N GLY A 74 12.58 1.77 6.11
CA GLY A 74 12.50 0.41 6.62
C GLY A 74 13.08 -0.61 5.65
N LYS A 75 12.63 -1.85 5.76
CA LYS A 75 13.09 -2.95 4.89
C LYS A 75 12.00 -4.00 4.67
N TYR A 76 12.08 -4.67 3.54
CA TYR A 76 11.29 -5.88 3.31
C TYR A 76 11.92 -7.08 4.03
N ILE A 77 11.10 -7.89 4.69
CA ILE A 77 11.44 -9.22 5.20
C ILE A 77 10.50 -10.20 4.51
N GLY A 78 11.04 -10.98 3.56
CA GLY A 78 10.18 -11.62 2.55
C GLY A 78 9.40 -10.56 1.78
N ARG A 79 8.11 -10.80 1.50
CA ARG A 79 7.23 -9.83 0.82
C ARG A 79 6.70 -8.70 1.70
N ILE A 80 6.89 -8.78 3.03
CA ILE A 80 6.29 -7.84 3.98
C ILE A 80 7.26 -6.70 4.24
N PHE A 81 6.82 -5.47 4.00
CA PHE A 81 7.54 -4.28 4.40
C PHE A 81 7.40 -4.04 5.90
N HIS A 82 8.54 -3.87 6.57
CA HIS A 82 8.62 -3.48 7.96
C HIS A 82 9.16 -2.05 8.04
N PRO A 83 8.34 -1.07 8.47
CA PRO A 83 8.83 0.25 8.83
C PRO A 83 9.94 0.15 9.88
N ALA A 84 10.90 1.07 9.84
CA ALA A 84 11.99 1.11 10.80
C ALA A 84 11.46 1.18 12.24
N GLY A 85 11.89 0.24 13.11
CA GLY A 85 11.41 0.13 14.49
C GLY A 85 10.22 -0.81 14.68
N TYR A 86 9.63 -1.32 13.58
CA TYR A 86 8.47 -2.24 13.58
C TYR A 86 8.79 -3.60 12.93
N GLU A 87 10.07 -3.99 12.92
CA GLU A 87 10.49 -5.30 12.44
C GLU A 87 9.80 -6.44 13.20
N GLY A 88 9.14 -7.33 12.47
CA GLY A 88 8.38 -8.46 13.04
C GLY A 88 7.11 -8.09 13.78
N GLN A 89 6.72 -6.80 13.81
CA GLN A 89 5.53 -6.33 14.51
C GLN A 89 4.33 -6.19 13.57
N ASP A 90 3.13 -6.35 14.13
CA ASP A 90 1.89 -6.04 13.43
C ASP A 90 1.64 -4.53 13.47
N ILE A 91 1.70 -3.90 12.29
CA ILE A 91 1.50 -2.47 12.12
C ILE A 91 0.01 -2.08 11.97
N SER A 92 -0.90 -3.05 11.84
CA SER A 92 -2.33 -2.77 11.63
C SER A 92 -3.00 -2.16 12.88
N ALA A 93 -2.49 -2.48 14.06
CA ALA A 93 -2.98 -1.96 15.33
C ALA A 93 -2.23 -0.72 15.81
N ALA A 94 -1.09 -0.38 15.19
CA ALA A 94 -0.23 0.71 15.64
C ALA A 94 -0.84 2.08 15.33
N GLU A 95 -1.05 2.86 16.39
CA GLU A 95 -1.76 4.13 16.36
C GLU A 95 -1.08 5.17 15.44
N GLU A 96 0.25 5.20 15.41
CA GLU A 96 0.99 6.12 14.52
C GLU A 96 0.67 5.92 13.03
N PHE A 97 0.43 4.68 12.59
CA PHE A 97 0.12 4.41 11.19
C PHE A 97 -1.35 4.66 10.87
N LYS A 98 -2.24 4.58 11.86
CA LYS A 98 -3.63 5.02 11.71
C LYS A 98 -3.71 6.53 11.55
N GLN A 99 -3.01 7.27 12.41
CA GLN A 99 -2.90 8.72 12.32
C GLN A 99 -2.28 9.14 10.99
N LEU A 100 -1.18 8.49 10.58
CA LEU A 100 -0.56 8.73 9.28
C LEU A 100 -1.53 8.47 8.11
N ALA A 101 -2.33 7.40 8.19
CA ALA A 101 -3.34 7.09 7.19
C ALA A 101 -4.40 8.19 7.09
N ASP A 102 -4.91 8.68 8.23
CA ASP A 102 -5.90 9.75 8.28
C ASP A 102 -5.37 11.09 7.74
N GLU A 103 -4.13 11.45 8.11
CA GLU A 103 -3.46 12.66 7.61
C GLU A 103 -3.22 12.62 6.10
N THR A 104 -2.88 11.43 5.58
CA THR A 104 -2.54 11.25 4.16
C THR A 104 -3.79 11.07 3.29
N PHE A 105 -4.80 10.37 3.80
CA PHE A 105 -6.01 10.01 3.08
C PHE A 105 -7.25 10.46 3.87
N PRO A 106 -7.78 11.67 3.59
CA PRO A 106 -8.94 12.21 4.32
C PRO A 106 -10.20 11.34 4.29
N SER A 107 -10.28 10.39 3.35
CA SER A 107 -11.35 9.40 3.26
C SER A 107 -11.32 8.34 4.38
N CYS A 108 -10.24 8.26 5.16
CA CYS A 108 -10.09 7.29 6.23
C CYS A 108 -10.95 7.60 7.46
N GLN A 109 -11.04 8.86 7.87
CA GLN A 109 -11.90 9.31 8.97
C GLN A 109 -11.75 8.49 10.28
N GLY A 110 -10.57 7.97 10.57
CA GLY A 110 -10.29 7.14 11.76
C GLY A 110 -10.46 5.62 11.56
N ASP A 111 -10.94 5.18 10.39
CA ASP A 111 -11.32 3.77 10.14
C ASP A 111 -10.32 3.01 9.26
N CYS A 112 -9.18 3.60 8.94
CA CYS A 112 -8.12 2.96 8.16
C CYS A 112 -7.04 2.32 9.03
N TRP A 113 -6.31 1.37 8.43
CA TRP A 113 -5.12 0.79 9.02
C TRP A 113 -4.05 0.48 7.97
N ALA A 114 -2.82 0.28 8.42
CA ALA A 114 -1.69 -0.05 7.58
C ALA A 114 -1.38 -1.55 7.55
N GLY A 115 -0.71 -2.00 6.49
CA GLY A 115 -0.10 -3.33 6.42
C GLY A 115 1.00 -3.40 5.37
N GLY A 116 1.95 -4.31 5.58
CA GLY A 116 3.20 -4.33 4.82
C GLY A 116 3.23 -5.22 3.57
N ASP A 117 2.16 -5.94 3.22
CA ASP A 117 2.17 -6.89 2.09
C ASP A 117 2.15 -6.16 0.73
N THR A 118 3.29 -5.63 0.32
CA THR A 118 3.49 -4.79 -0.86
C THR A 118 4.73 -5.17 -1.68
N GLY A 119 5.53 -6.14 -1.22
CA GLY A 119 6.76 -6.58 -1.90
C GLY A 119 6.50 -7.14 -3.30
N GLY A 120 5.28 -7.61 -3.56
CA GLY A 120 4.85 -8.11 -4.86
C GLY A 120 5.01 -7.10 -6.01
N TRP A 121 4.92 -5.78 -5.75
CA TRP A 121 5.16 -4.75 -6.77
C TRP A 121 6.58 -4.77 -7.33
N PHE A 122 7.52 -5.32 -6.56
CA PHE A 122 8.94 -5.38 -6.87
C PHE A 122 9.41 -6.81 -7.18
N GLY A 123 8.49 -7.77 -7.31
CA GLY A 123 8.82 -9.18 -7.52
C GLY A 123 9.52 -9.84 -6.34
N ILE A 124 9.35 -9.30 -5.12
CA ILE A 124 9.91 -9.87 -3.89
C ILE A 124 8.99 -11.00 -3.41
N ALA A 125 9.55 -12.19 -3.21
CA ALA A 125 8.83 -13.40 -2.79
C ALA A 125 9.20 -13.79 -1.35
#